data_AF-A0A2W1MKA0-F1
#
_entry.id   AF-A0A2W1MKA0-F1
#
_cell.length_a   1.000
_cell.length_b   1.000
_cell.length_c   1.000
_cell.angle_alpha   90.00
_cell.angle_beta   90.00
_cell.angle_gamma   90.00
#
_symmetry.space_group_name_H-M   'P 1'
#
loop_
_entity.id
_entity.type
_entity.pdbx_description
1 polymer ?
#
loop_
_entity_poly.entity_id
_entity_poly.type
_entity_poly.pdbx_seq_one_letter_code
_entity_poly.pdbx_strand_id
1 'polypeptide(L)'
;MREIKLPISFERIRGFTRIVDGVFHIVNYDEVIRVTLGEPPSAQDTDDDPYAFEDDHHEDFYGVTDKRPHLANGTHEVSYDFMPSQNETTVTVRAPSGTHDIVFPTRSGDWFVATLEDEGRYLVIAEPWSLRLYELQA
;
A
#
# COMPACT_ATOMS: atom_id res chain seq x y z
N MET A 1 -13.63 9.58 -0.26
CA MET A 1 -12.26 9.05 -0.06
C MET A 1 -11.49 9.97 0.87
N ARG A 2 -10.79 9.42 1.87
CA ARG A 2 -10.03 10.17 2.87
C ARG A 2 -8.63 9.59 3.01
N GLU A 3 -7.59 10.42 2.93
CA GLU A 3 -6.21 9.96 3.20
C GLU A 3 -6.00 9.75 4.70
N ILE A 4 -5.45 8.61 5.08
CA ILE A 4 -5.02 8.29 6.46
C ILE A 4 -3.52 8.55 6.56
N LYS A 5 -3.13 9.48 7.42
CA LYS A 5 -1.72 9.78 7.69
C LYS A 5 -1.17 8.74 8.68
N LEU A 6 -0.22 7.93 8.22
CA LEU A 6 0.47 6.97 9.06
C LEU A 6 1.59 7.67 9.85
N PRO A 7 1.78 7.35 11.14
CA PRO A 7 2.81 7.97 11.98
C PRO A 7 4.18 7.30 11.75
N ILE A 8 4.65 7.24 10.51
CA ILE A 8 5.84 6.46 10.11
C ILE A 8 6.74 7.33 9.22
N SER A 9 8.05 7.24 9.45
CA SER A 9 9.06 7.67 8.48
C SER A 9 9.50 6.47 7.65
N PHE A 10 9.46 6.61 6.33
CA PHE A 10 9.92 5.57 5.42
C PHE A 10 11.39 5.81 5.09
N GLU A 11 12.20 4.76 5.16
CA GLU A 11 13.48 4.72 4.48
C GLU A 11 13.27 4.16 3.07
N ARG A 12 13.48 2.84 2.92
CA ARG A 12 13.21 2.11 1.70
C ARG A 12 12.31 0.91 2.00
N ILE A 13 11.04 1.06 1.66
CA ILE A 13 10.01 0.03 1.75
C ILE A 13 10.36 -1.08 0.74
N ARG A 14 10.46 -2.31 1.23
CA ARG A 14 10.48 -3.53 0.41
C ARG A 14 9.05 -3.92 0.02
N GLY A 15 8.12 -3.73 0.94
CA GLY A 15 6.71 -3.99 0.67
C GLY A 15 5.85 -3.87 1.91
N PHE A 16 4.63 -4.40 1.81
CA PHE A 16 3.67 -4.43 2.89
C PHE A 16 2.74 -5.63 2.77
N THR A 17 2.18 -6.09 3.88
CA THR A 17 1.20 -7.17 3.88
C THR A 17 -0.21 -6.67 3.57
N ARG A 18 -1.10 -7.58 3.22
CA ARG A 18 -2.55 -7.30 3.22
C ARG A 18 -3.03 -6.71 4.55
N ILE A 19 -4.10 -5.93 4.47
CA ILE A 19 -4.80 -5.42 5.66
C ILE A 19 -5.81 -6.46 6.11
N VAL A 20 -5.68 -6.92 7.35
CA VAL A 20 -6.60 -7.85 8.01
C VAL A 20 -7.02 -7.25 9.34
N ASP A 21 -8.32 -7.07 9.55
CA ASP A 21 -8.90 -6.47 10.77
C ASP A 21 -8.24 -5.13 11.15
N GLY A 22 -7.94 -4.30 10.14
CA GLY A 22 -7.28 -3.01 10.33
C GLY A 22 -5.80 -3.10 10.71
N VAL A 23 -5.15 -4.25 10.54
CA VAL A 23 -3.72 -4.44 10.83
C VAL A 23 -2.98 -4.84 9.56
N PHE A 24 -1.80 -4.28 9.36
CA PHE A 24 -0.86 -4.71 8.32
C PHE A 24 0.57 -4.39 8.75
N HIS A 25 1.54 -4.95 8.04
CA HIS A 25 2.96 -4.70 8.29
C HIS A 25 3.57 -4.00 7.08
N ILE A 26 4.45 -3.04 7.36
CA ILE A 26 5.32 -2.41 6.36
C ILE A 26 6.72 -2.94 6.62
N VAL A 27 7.37 -3.44 5.59
CA VAL A 27 8.71 -4.00 5.68
C VAL A 27 9.67 -3.04 5.00
N ASN A 28 10.54 -2.43 5.78
CA ASN A 28 11.66 -1.63 5.32
C ASN A 28 12.86 -2.55 5.03
N TYR A 29 14.02 -1.96 4.74
CA TYR A 29 15.24 -2.73 4.49
C TYR A 29 15.77 -3.45 5.74
N ASP A 30 15.57 -2.85 6.91
CA ASP A 30 16.14 -3.26 8.20
C ASP A 30 15.11 -3.44 9.32
N GLU A 31 13.85 -3.02 9.11
CA GLU A 31 12.81 -3.07 10.13
C GLU A 31 11.47 -3.57 9.56
N VAL A 32 10.70 -4.27 10.40
CA VAL A 32 9.30 -4.59 10.15
C VAL A 32 8.44 -3.77 11.11
N ILE A 33 7.54 -2.97 10.55
CA ILE A 33 6.68 -2.04 11.30
C ILE A 33 5.24 -2.56 11.25
N ARG A 34 4.68 -2.87 12.41
CA ARG A 34 3.27 -3.21 12.55
C ARG A 34 2.43 -1.94 12.61
N VAL A 35 1.48 -1.81 11.69
CA VAL A 35 0.54 -0.70 11.60
C VAL A 35 -0.84 -1.15 12.05
N THR A 36 -1.46 -0.40 12.96
CA THR A 36 -2.86 -0.61 13.37
C THR A 36 -3.67 0.61 12.98
N LEU A 37 -4.70 0.36 12.17
CA LEU A 37 -5.68 1.33 11.72
C LEU A 37 -6.71 1.54 12.83
N GLY A 38 -6.77 2.77 13.30
CA GLY A 38 -7.68 3.24 14.33
C GLY A 38 -7.77 4.76 14.26
N GLU A 39 -8.39 5.37 15.27
CA GLU A 39 -8.44 6.83 15.39
C GLU A 39 -7.83 7.26 16.73
N PRO A 40 -6.52 7.61 16.78
CA PRO A 40 -5.56 7.71 15.67
C PRO A 40 -4.94 6.36 15.25
N PRO A 41 -4.38 6.25 14.03
CA PRO A 41 -3.56 5.10 13.65
C PRO A 41 -2.26 5.05 14.46
N SER A 42 -1.73 3.85 14.68
CA SER A 42 -0.48 3.63 15.41
C SER A 42 0.49 2.77 14.61
N ALA A 43 1.78 2.95 14.85
CA ALA A 43 2.87 2.16 14.29
C ALA A 43 3.80 1.69 15.40
N GLN A 44 4.31 0.47 15.28
CA GLN A 44 5.23 -0.13 16.24
C GLN A 44 6.24 -0.99 15.51
N ASP A 45 7.52 -0.74 15.76
CA ASP A 45 8.60 -1.59 15.27
C ASP A 45 8.54 -2.96 15.95
N THR A 46 8.81 -4.00 15.19
CA THR A 46 8.80 -5.39 15.67
C THR A 46 10.23 -5.91 15.75
N ASP A 47 10.40 -7.06 16.41
CA ASP A 47 11.70 -7.76 16.47
C ASP A 47 11.90 -8.72 15.27
N ASP A 48 11.03 -8.65 14.25
CA ASP A 48 11.06 -9.54 13.10
C ASP A 48 12.19 -9.16 12.12
N ASP A 49 12.85 -10.18 11.55
CA ASP A 49 13.82 -9.97 10.47
C ASP A 49 13.07 -9.65 9.15
N PRO A 50 13.37 -8.53 8.46
CA PRO A 50 12.65 -8.13 7.25
C PRO A 50 12.62 -9.18 6.14
N TYR A 51 13.71 -9.92 5.96
CA TYR A 51 13.85 -10.88 4.87
C TYR A 51 13.15 -12.19 5.19
N ALA A 52 13.28 -12.66 6.43
CA ALA A 52 12.54 -13.82 6.90
C ALA A 52 11.03 -13.54 6.91
N PHE A 53 10.62 -12.35 7.35
CA PHE A 53 9.21 -11.95 7.37
C PHE A 53 8.61 -11.92 5.97
N GLU A 54 9.34 -11.36 4.99
CA GLU A 54 8.93 -11.36 3.57
C GLU A 54 8.73 -12.79 3.02
N ASP A 55 9.65 -13.71 3.32
CA ASP A 55 9.57 -15.11 2.87
C ASP A 55 8.37 -15.85 3.51
N ASP A 56 8.19 -15.68 4.82
CA ASP A 56 7.10 -16.28 5.58
C ASP A 56 5.72 -15.77 5.14
N HIS A 57 5.64 -14.53 4.64
CA HIS A 57 4.39 -13.88 4.22
C HIS A 57 4.27 -13.68 2.70
N HIS A 58 5.11 -14.34 1.89
CA HIS A 58 5.22 -14.07 0.46
C HIS A 58 3.88 -14.10 -0.30
N GLU A 59 2.94 -14.96 0.11
CA GLU A 59 1.63 -15.07 -0.52
C GLU A 59 0.78 -13.82 -0.35
N ASP A 60 0.95 -13.07 0.75
CA ASP A 60 0.16 -11.89 1.14
C ASP A 60 0.97 -10.59 1.20
N PHE A 61 2.15 -10.60 0.59
CA PHE A 61 3.08 -9.49 0.53
C PHE A 61 3.02 -8.78 -0.83
N TYR A 62 2.87 -7.46 -0.83
CA TYR A 62 2.99 -6.60 -2.01
C TYR A 62 4.30 -5.82 -1.98
N GLY A 63 4.90 -5.54 -3.13
CA GLY A 63 6.10 -4.72 -3.23
C GLY A 63 7.12 -5.34 -4.17
N VAL A 64 8.25 -5.79 -3.63
CA VAL A 64 9.30 -6.50 -4.36
C VAL A 64 8.89 -7.89 -4.87
N THR A 65 7.74 -8.41 -4.45
CA THR A 65 7.17 -9.69 -4.87
C THR A 65 6.25 -9.55 -6.08
N ASP A 66 6.06 -10.63 -6.84
CA ASP A 66 5.14 -10.68 -7.99
C ASP A 66 3.65 -10.85 -7.58
N LYS A 67 3.28 -10.54 -6.33
CA LYS A 67 1.87 -10.65 -5.89
C LYS A 67 1.03 -9.68 -6.71
N ARG A 68 -0.01 -10.22 -7.37
CA ARG A 68 -0.91 -9.41 -8.18
C ARG A 68 -1.76 -8.50 -7.26
N PRO A 69 -1.87 -7.20 -7.55
CA PRO A 69 -2.74 -6.30 -6.80
C PRO A 69 -4.20 -6.65 -7.00
N HIS A 70 -5.02 -6.36 -5.99
CA HIS A 70 -6.46 -6.40 -6.13
C HIS A 70 -6.96 -5.09 -6.72
N LEU A 71 -7.34 -5.15 -8.00
CA LEU A 71 -7.70 -3.97 -8.79
C LEU A 71 -9.20 -3.70 -8.85
N ALA A 72 -10.04 -4.62 -8.40
CA ALA A 72 -11.47 -4.40 -8.37
C ALA A 72 -12.14 -5.17 -7.24
N ASN A 73 -13.13 -4.53 -6.60
CA ASN A 73 -14.20 -5.20 -5.89
C ASN A 73 -15.51 -4.86 -6.62
N GLY A 74 -16.65 -5.48 -6.29
CA GLY A 74 -17.91 -5.24 -7.00
C GLY A 74 -18.41 -3.78 -7.04
N THR A 75 -17.75 -2.85 -6.33
CA THR A 75 -18.11 -1.43 -6.22
C THR A 75 -17.01 -0.47 -6.67
N HIS A 76 -15.75 -0.88 -6.61
CA HIS A 76 -14.58 -0.05 -6.84
C HIS A 76 -13.65 -0.71 -7.85
N GLU A 77 -13.06 0.09 -8.73
CA GLU A 77 -12.04 -0.33 -9.69
C GLU A 77 -10.86 0.62 -9.58
N VAL A 78 -9.65 0.06 -9.58
CA VAL A 78 -8.37 0.76 -9.53
C VAL A 78 -7.60 0.41 -10.79
N SER A 79 -7.13 1.43 -11.49
CA SER A 79 -6.30 1.25 -12.68
C SER A 79 -5.14 2.22 -12.66
N TYR A 80 -3.98 1.77 -13.10
CA TYR A 80 -2.77 2.57 -13.26
C TYR A 80 -1.89 1.93 -14.34
N ASP A 81 -1.01 2.74 -14.94
CA ASP A 81 0.04 2.28 -15.85
C ASP A 81 1.37 2.78 -15.30
N PHE A 82 2.13 1.88 -14.67
CA PHE A 82 3.41 2.23 -14.07
C PHE A 82 4.52 2.19 -15.11
N MET A 83 5.18 3.33 -15.29
CA MET A 83 6.37 3.44 -16.13
C MET A 83 7.59 3.78 -15.26
N PRO A 84 8.57 2.87 -15.11
CA PRO A 84 9.76 3.08 -14.27
C PRO A 84 10.55 4.37 -14.53
N SER A 85 10.46 4.91 -15.75
CA SER A 85 11.14 6.15 -16.15
C SER A 85 10.38 7.43 -15.80
N GLN A 86 9.16 7.33 -15.28
CA GLN A 86 8.34 8.49 -14.90
C GLN A 86 8.52 8.82 -13.42
N ASN A 87 8.43 10.11 -13.10
CA ASN A 87 8.54 10.62 -11.72
C ASN A 87 7.20 10.65 -10.98
N GLU A 88 6.13 10.21 -11.64
CA GLU A 88 4.81 10.07 -11.05
C GLU A 88 4.03 8.96 -11.77
N THR A 89 3.01 8.44 -11.10
CA THR A 89 2.03 7.52 -11.64
C THR A 89 0.65 8.00 -11.23
N THR A 90 -0.27 8.05 -12.19
CA THR A 90 -1.67 8.37 -11.93
C THR A 90 -2.42 7.08 -11.63
N VAL A 91 -3.02 7.03 -10.44
CA VAL A 91 -3.94 5.96 -10.04
C VAL A 91 -5.35 6.47 -10.20
N THR A 92 -6.09 5.88 -11.13
CA THR A 92 -7.51 6.17 -11.33
C THR A 92 -8.34 5.20 -10.51
N VAL A 93 -9.19 5.75 -9.66
CA VAL A 93 -10.14 5.01 -8.81
C VAL A 93 -11.55 5.32 -9.30
N ARG A 94 -12.25 4.30 -9.79
CA ARG A 94 -13.70 4.38 -10.03
C ARG A 94 -14.42 3.87 -8.80
N ALA A 95 -15.33 4.67 -8.29
CA ALA A 95 -16.17 4.38 -7.15
C ALA A 95 -17.64 4.68 -7.52
N PRO A 96 -18.63 4.24 -6.72
CA PRO A 96 -20.03 4.59 -6.94
C PRO A 96 -20.28 6.11 -6.95
N SER A 97 -19.48 6.86 -6.19
CA SER A 97 -19.54 8.32 -6.10
C SER A 97 -18.93 9.05 -7.32
N GLY A 98 -18.19 8.35 -8.18
CA GLY A 98 -17.52 8.92 -9.35
C GLY A 98 -16.09 8.41 -9.54
N THR A 99 -15.37 9.06 -10.46
CA THR A 99 -13.97 8.76 -10.78
C THR A 99 -13.05 9.76 -10.09
N HIS A 100 -11.98 9.25 -9.47
CA HIS A 100 -10.97 10.04 -8.77
C HIS A 100 -9.58 9.69 -9.29
N ASP A 101 -8.80 10.68 -9.71
CA ASP A 101 -7.40 10.50 -10.09
C ASP A 101 -6.49 10.93 -8.94
N ILE A 102 -5.55 10.05 -8.57
CA ILE A 102 -4.54 10.29 -7.55
C ILE A 102 -3.18 10.33 -8.24
N VAL A 103 -2.55 11.51 -8.25
CA VAL A 103 -1.16 11.64 -8.71
C VAL A 103 -0.22 11.22 -7.57
N PHE A 104 0.52 10.14 -7.81
CA PHE A 104 1.45 9.57 -6.86
C PHE A 104 2.89 9.77 -7.35
N PRO A 105 3.75 10.51 -6.63
CA PRO A 105 5.16 10.66 -7.00
C PRO A 105 5.90 9.33 -6.91
N THR A 106 6.69 9.00 -7.93
CA THR A 106 7.53 7.79 -7.98
C THR A 106 8.99 8.22 -8.08
N ARG A 107 9.87 7.61 -7.28
CA ARG A 107 11.28 8.00 -7.20
C ARG A 107 12.24 6.93 -7.68
N SER A 108 11.97 5.68 -7.36
CA SER A 108 12.96 4.62 -7.59
C SER A 108 12.85 3.98 -8.97
N GLY A 109 11.62 3.78 -9.47
CA GLY A 109 11.37 2.99 -10.68
C GLY A 109 11.42 1.47 -10.47
N ASP A 110 11.66 0.97 -9.25
CA ASP A 110 11.86 -0.46 -8.97
C ASP A 110 10.53 -1.21 -9.01
N TRP A 111 9.57 -0.77 -8.19
CA TRP A 111 8.23 -1.34 -8.11
C TRP A 111 7.23 -0.25 -7.74
N PHE A 112 5.98 -0.49 -8.13
CA PHE A 112 4.84 0.33 -7.79
C PHE A 112 3.60 -0.55 -7.66
N VAL A 113 2.82 -0.33 -6.62
CA VAL A 113 1.56 -1.05 -6.43
C VAL A 113 0.47 -0.09 -5.98
N ALA A 114 -0.70 -0.23 -6.59
CA ALA A 114 -1.95 0.30 -6.05
C ALA A 114 -2.93 -0.86 -5.92
N THR A 115 -3.44 -1.10 -4.71
CA THR A 115 -4.26 -2.28 -4.42
C THR A 115 -5.41 -1.94 -3.46
N LEU A 116 -6.56 -2.57 -3.70
CA LEU A 116 -7.71 -2.54 -2.81
C LEU A 116 -7.53 -3.56 -1.70
N GLU A 117 -7.72 -3.13 -0.46
CA GLU A 117 -7.54 -3.93 0.74
C GLU A 117 -8.80 -3.91 1.62
N ASP A 118 -8.93 -4.93 2.47
CA ASP A 118 -10.06 -5.11 3.39
C ASP A 118 -11.42 -4.99 2.67
N GLU A 119 -11.65 -5.88 1.68
CA GLU A 119 -12.83 -5.87 0.80
C GLU A 119 -13.03 -4.53 0.06
N GLY A 120 -11.92 -3.82 -0.18
CA GLY A 120 -11.85 -2.49 -0.81
C GLY A 120 -12.47 -1.37 0.03
N ARG A 121 -12.44 -1.54 1.35
CA ARG A 121 -12.54 -0.42 2.30
C ARG A 121 -11.33 0.50 2.21
N TYR A 122 -10.16 -0.06 1.89
CA TYR A 122 -8.92 0.71 1.80
C TYR A 122 -8.31 0.64 0.40
N LEU A 123 -7.60 1.70 0.04
CA LEU A 123 -6.68 1.74 -1.08
C LEU A 123 -5.28 2.02 -0.54
N VAL A 124 -4.34 1.12 -0.82
CA VAL A 124 -2.92 1.32 -0.56
C VAL A 124 -2.21 1.61 -1.87
N ILE A 125 -1.44 2.70 -1.92
CA ILE A 125 -0.57 3.04 -3.05
C ILE A 125 0.85 3.16 -2.50
N ALA A 126 1.79 2.43 -3.08
CA ALA A 126 3.17 2.46 -2.60
C ALA A 126 4.21 2.31 -3.72
N GLU A 127 5.38 2.88 -3.44
CA GLU A 127 6.67 2.64 -4.09
C GLU A 127 7.75 2.61 -2.98
N PRO A 128 9.01 2.27 -3.27
CA PRO A 128 10.04 2.11 -2.24
C PRO A 128 10.22 3.28 -1.27
N TRP A 129 9.88 4.52 -1.65
CA TRP A 129 10.09 5.70 -0.80
C TRP A 129 8.81 6.31 -0.23
N SER A 130 7.65 5.75 -0.55
CA SER A 130 6.39 6.33 -0.10
C SER A 130 5.28 5.30 -0.10
N LEU A 131 4.44 5.37 0.93
CA LEU A 131 3.18 4.66 1.00
C LEU A 131 2.09 5.66 1.38
N ARG A 132 0.97 5.65 0.65
CA ARG A 132 -0.25 6.39 0.99
C ARG A 132 -1.40 5.42 1.18
N LEU A 133 -2.15 5.62 2.24
CA LEU A 133 -3.33 4.86 2.59
C LEU A 133 -4.56 5.76 2.48
N TYR A 134 -5.60 5.28 1.81
CA TYR A 134 -6.88 5.96 1.70
C TYR A 134 -7.99 5.05 2.21
N GLU A 135 -8.90 5.62 3.00
CA GLU A 135 -10.21 5.02 3.28
C GLU A 135 -11.18 5.40 2.17
N LEU A 136 -11.74 4.38 1.52
CA LEU A 136 -12.76 4.51 0.49
C LEU A 136 -14.13 4.61 1.17
N GLN A 137 -15.01 5.45 0.62
CA GLN A 137 -16.37 5.54 1.13
C GLN A 137 -17.23 4.51 0.39
N ALA A 138 -18.08 3.81 1.13
CA ALA A 138 -19.06 2.88 0.58
C ALA A 138 -20.10 3.60 -0.29
#